data_AF-A0A7L5T9R3-F1
#
_entry.id   AF-A0A7L5T9R3-F1
#
_cell.length_a   1.000
_cell.length_b   1.000
_cell.length_c   1.000
_cell.angle_alpha   90.00
_cell.angle_beta   90.00
_cell.angle_gamma   90.00
#
_symmetry.space_group_name_H-M   'P 1'
#
loop_
_entity.id
_entity.type
_entity.pdbx_description
1 polymer ?
#
loop_
_entity_poly.entity_id
_entity_poly.type
_entity_poly.pdbx_seq_one_letter_code
_entity_poly.pdbx_strand_id
1 'polypeptide(L)' 'MAAALDGERRVEFYRELLAAAPEDAEGGLRRWRCEAMLNTDPAGDRFTESALNGTLPTKSVTAAIARR' A
#
# COMPACT_ATOMS: atom_id res chain seq x y z
N MET A 1 -4.81 11.04 3.85
CA MET A 1 -3.80 10.20 3.16
C MET A 1 -2.39 10.56 3.62
N ALA A 2 -1.90 11.79 3.39
CA ALA A 2 -0.59 12.22 3.89
C ALA A 2 -0.42 12.04 5.42
N ALA A 3 -1.46 12.32 6.21
CA ALA A 3 -1.45 12.13 7.67
C ALA A 3 -1.31 10.66 8.13
N ALA A 4 -1.61 9.69 7.26
CA ALA A 4 -1.47 8.25 7.52
C ALA A 4 -0.06 7.70 7.23
N LEU A 5 0.77 8.52 6.58
CA LEU A 5 2.18 8.27 6.37
C LEU A 5 2.98 8.89 7.52
N ASP A 6 4.08 8.25 7.90
CA ASP A 6 5.06 8.82 8.82
C ASP A 6 5.73 10.09 8.23
N GLY A 7 6.55 10.77 9.05
CA GLY A 7 7.16 12.04 8.67
C GLY A 7 8.03 11.97 7.41
N GLU A 8 8.76 10.88 7.20
CA GLU A 8 9.68 10.71 6.07
C GLU A 8 8.91 10.37 4.79
N ARG A 9 8.01 9.39 4.86
CA ARG A 9 7.14 9.00 3.74
C ARG A 9 6.22 10.13 3.30
N ARG A 10 5.77 10.97 4.23
CA ARG A 10 4.95 12.14 3.89
C ARG A 10 5.73 13.14 3.03
N VAL A 11 7.02 13.35 3.30
CA VAL A 11 7.88 14.23 2.50
C VAL A 11 8.11 13.64 1.11
N GLU A 12 8.35 12.33 1.03
CA GLU A 12 8.51 11.62 -0.24
C GLU A 12 7.25 11.70 -1.11
N PHE A 13 6.06 11.49 -0.52
CA PHE A 13 4.78 11.67 -1.21
C PHE A 13 4.65 13.06 -1.85
N TYR A 14 4.96 14.13 -1.12
CA TYR A 14 4.88 15.47 -1.67
C TYR A 14 5.92 15.73 -2.76
N ARG A 15 7.13 15.18 -2.63
CA ARG A 15 8.16 15.28 -3.66
C ARG A 15 7.71 14.60 -4.96
N GLU A 16 7.22 13.37 -4.89
CA GLU A 16 6.76 12.64 -6.05
C GLU A 16 5.53 13.31 -6.70
N LEU A 17 4.56 13.77 -5.89
CA LEU A 17 3.38 14.44 -6.40
C LEU A 17 3.72 15.75 -7.13
N LEU A 18 4.68 16.52 -6.62
CA LEU A 18 5.11 17.78 -7.23
C LEU A 18 6.00 17.56 -8.47
N ALA A 19 6.64 16.41 -8.59
CA ALA A 19 7.48 16.05 -9.73
C ALA A 19 6.71 15.32 -10.86
N ALA A 20 5.53 14.78 -10.58
CA ALA A 20 4.74 14.02 -11.54
C ALA A 20 4.11 14.91 -12.63
N ALA A 21 4.15 14.43 -13.87
CA ALA A 21 3.32 14.98 -14.93
C ALA A 21 1.83 14.71 -14.63
N PRO A 22 0.89 15.58 -15.07
CA PRO A 22 -0.54 15.42 -14.80
C PRO A 22 -1.10 14.04 -15.18
N GLU A 23 -0.62 13.47 -16.29
CA GLU A 23 -0.99 12.14 -16.78
C GLU A 23 -0.57 10.98 -15.85
N ASP A 24 0.53 11.14 -15.11
CA ASP A 24 1.06 10.12 -14.19
C ASP A 24 0.57 10.28 -12.75
N ALA A 25 0.05 11.47 -12.43
CA ALA A 25 -0.36 11.84 -11.07
C ALA A 25 -1.42 10.88 -10.51
N GLU A 26 -2.35 10.39 -11.33
CA GLU A 26 -3.37 9.44 -10.86
C GLU A 26 -2.76 8.08 -10.45
N GLY A 27 -1.81 7.57 -11.25
CA GLY A 27 -1.11 6.32 -10.94
C GLY A 27 -0.32 6.43 -9.64
N GLY A 28 0.42 7.53 -9.47
CA GLY A 28 1.14 7.84 -8.23
C GLY A 28 0.20 7.95 -7.02
N LEU A 29 -0.90 8.69 -7.15
CA LEU A 29 -1.91 8.82 -6.09
C LEU A 29 -2.53 7.48 -5.70
N ARG A 30 -2.83 6.61 -6.67
CA ARG A 30 -3.35 5.25 -6.38
C ARG A 30 -2.33 4.42 -5.62
N ARG A 31 -1.06 4.42 -6.03
CA ARG A 31 0.01 3.73 -5.32
C ARG A 31 0.13 4.20 -3.88
N TRP A 32 0.28 5.51 -3.67
CA TRP A 32 0.40 6.07 -2.33
C TRP A 32 -0.84 5.81 -1.47
N ARG A 33 -2.03 5.73 -2.07
CA ARG A 33 -3.26 5.40 -1.35
C ARG A 33 -3.23 3.96 -0.86
N CYS A 34 -2.79 3.03 -1.69
CA CYS A 34 -2.59 1.64 -1.28
C CYS A 34 -1.56 1.53 -0.14
N GLU A 35 -0.44 2.24 -0.24
CA GLU A 35 0.59 2.24 0.81
C GLU A 35 0.06 2.82 2.13
N ALA A 36 -0.66 3.93 2.08
CA ALA A 36 -1.27 4.52 3.28
C ALA A 36 -2.34 3.60 3.90
N MET A 37 -3.12 2.88 3.08
CA MET A 37 -4.09 1.89 3.57
C MET A 37 -3.41 0.73 4.28
N LEU A 38 -2.31 0.21 3.73
CA LEU A 38 -1.54 -0.87 4.36
C LEU A 38 -0.89 -0.41 5.67
N ASN A 39 -0.35 0.81 5.71
CA ASN A 39 0.30 1.35 6.91
C ASN A 39 -0.66 1.64 8.06
N THR A 40 -1.96 1.79 7.77
CA THR A 40 -2.99 2.06 8.78
C THR A 40 -3.95 0.91 9.00
N ASP A 41 -3.76 -0.21 8.30
CA ASP A 41 -4.56 -1.41 8.51
C ASP A 41 -4.22 -1.98 9.91
N PRO A 42 -5.16 -2.03 10.86
CA PRO A 42 -4.92 -2.63 12.17
C PRO A 42 -4.62 -4.14 12.08
N ALA A 43 -4.92 -4.77 10.95
CA ALA A 43 -4.53 -6.13 10.63
C ALA A 43 -3.17 -6.23 9.92
N GLY A 44 -2.48 -5.12 9.64
CA GLY A 44 -1.21 -5.07 8.91
C GLY A 44 -0.12 -5.96 9.53
N ASP A 45 0.00 -5.94 10.85
CA ASP A 45 0.99 -6.75 11.58
C ASP A 45 0.82 -8.24 11.33
N ARG A 46 -0.42 -8.71 11.17
CA ARG A 46 -0.70 -10.13 10.90
C ARG A 46 -0.18 -10.58 9.52
N PHE A 47 -0.18 -9.67 8.55
CA PHE A 47 0.32 -9.94 7.19
C PHE A 47 1.85 -9.94 7.19
N THR A 48 2.46 -8.99 7.89
CA THR A 48 3.91 -8.95 8.10
C THR A 48 4.39 -10.20 8.84
N GLU A 49 3.72 -10.59 9.92
CA GLU A 49 4.03 -11.80 10.69
C GLU A 49 3.85 -13.06 9.83
N SER A 50 2.76 -13.18 9.07
CA SER A 50 2.54 -14.32 8.18
C SER A 50 3.57 -14.38 7.04
N ALA A 51 4.05 -13.23 6.55
CA ALA A 51 5.12 -13.19 5.55
C ALA A 51 6.46 -13.67 6.14
N LEU A 52 6.82 -13.17 7.34
CA LEU A 52 8.05 -13.56 8.04
C LEU A 52 8.04 -15.04 8.43
N ASN A 53 6.87 -15.57 8.81
CA ASN A 53 6.69 -16.97 9.19
C ASN A 53 6.46 -17.90 8.00
N GLY A 54 6.42 -17.38 6.77
CA GLY A 54 6.22 -18.17 5.55
C GLY A 54 4.83 -18.80 5.42
N THR A 55 3.83 -18.29 6.16
CA THR A 55 2.45 -18.77 6.16
C THR A 55 1.51 -17.93 5.31
N LEU A 56 2.03 -16.90 4.64
CA LEU A 56 1.25 -16.04 3.77
C LEU A 56 0.59 -16.89 2.65
N PRO A 57 -0.74 -16.83 2.47
CA PRO A 57 -1.40 -17.58 1.41
C PRO A 57 -0.89 -17.15 0.04
N THR A 58 -0.21 -18.05 -0.67
CA THR A 58 0.34 -17.80 -2.02
C THR A 58 -0.65 -18.08 -3.14
N LYS A 59 -1.90 -18.47 -2.80
CA LYS A 59 -2.94 -18.67 -3.79
C LYS A 59 -3.22 -17.34 -4.49
N SER A 60 -3.34 -17.38 -5.82
CA SER A 60 -3.65 -16.18 -6.59
C SER A 60 -4.94 -15.55 -6.09
N VAL A 61 -5.02 -14.21 -6.17
CA VAL A 61 -6.22 -13.44 -5.81
C VAL A 61 -7.45 -13.98 -6.54
N THR A 62 -7.29 -14.35 -7.81
CA THR A 62 -8.33 -15.00 -8.62
C THR A 62 -8.84 -16.30 -8.00
N ALA A 63 -7.94 -17.16 -7.51
CA ALA A 63 -8.31 -18.42 -6.86
C ALA A 63 -8.96 -18.21 -5.47
N ALA A 64 -8.63 -17.13 -4.77
CA ALA A 64 -9.27 -16.77 -3.50
C ALA A 64 -10.69 -16.23 -3.71
N ILE A 65 -10.91 -15.42 -4.74
CA ILE A 65 -12.23 -14.86 -5.08
C ILE A 65 -13.19 -15.95 -5.55
N ALA A 66 -12.71 -16.91 -6.35
CA ALA A 66 -13.53 -18.03 -6.85
C ALA A 66 -14.05 -18.97 -5.75
N ARG A 67 -13.60 -18.82 -4.50
CA ARG A 67 -13.94 -19.67 -3.36
C ARG A 67 -14.85 -18.97 -2.34
N ARG A 68 -15.31 -17.74 -2.65
CA ARG A 68 -16.17 -16.92 -1.79
C ARG A 68 -17.64 -17.06 -2.14
#